data_AF-A0A0M9WTV6-F1
#
_entry.id   AF-A0A0M9WTV6-F1
#
_cell.length_a   1.000
_cell.length_b   1.000
_cell.length_c   1.000
_cell.angle_alpha   90.00
_cell.angle_beta   90.00
_cell.angle_gamma   90.00
#
_symmetry.space_group_name_H-M   'P 1'
#
loop_
_entity.id
_entity.type
_entity.pdbx_description
1 polymer ?
#
loop_
_entity_poly.entity_id
_entity_poly.type
_entity_poly.pdbx_seq_one_letter_code
_entity_poly.pdbx_strand_id
1 'polypeptide(L)'
;MNILELINKSPYNCDLVECEFLLNHYKSLDNTYDFKMKVRAIERQIKKLTKPKQKLQWELDAEEYIEITKRWESLGCYWKDNSYYCKWYYKDKEFYMWWSGSHISDNIIKAREADKLLDKFFT
;
A
#
# COMPACT_ATOMS: atom_id res chain seq x y z
N MET A 1 -7.18 -4.81 -30.44
CA MET A 1 -6.00 -4.00 -30.04
C MET A 1 -5.17 -3.75 -31.29
N ASN A 2 -4.88 -2.50 -31.64
CA ASN A 2 -4.16 -2.16 -32.86
C ASN A 2 -2.65 -2.16 -32.60
N ILE A 3 -1.90 -3.02 -33.30
CA ILE A 3 -0.45 -3.15 -33.09
C ILE A 3 0.31 -1.88 -33.46
N LEU A 4 -0.16 -1.13 -34.46
CA LEU A 4 0.49 0.10 -34.94
C LEU A 4 0.50 1.22 -33.89
N GLU A 5 -0.52 1.26 -33.04
CA GLU A 5 -0.61 2.21 -31.92
C GLU A 5 0.35 1.83 -30.79
N LEU A 6 0.62 0.54 -30.62
CA LEU A 6 1.42 0.03 -29.50
C LEU A 6 2.91 -0.05 -29.79
N ILE A 7 3.33 -0.26 -31.05
CA ILE A 7 4.76 -0.39 -31.42
C ILE A 7 5.57 0.86 -31.07
N ASN A 8 4.92 2.04 -31.10
CA ASN A 8 5.52 3.33 -30.76
C ASN A 8 5.39 3.70 -29.27
N LYS A 9 4.60 2.94 -28.51
CA LYS A 9 4.40 3.17 -27.08
C LYS A 9 5.60 2.64 -26.30
N SER A 10 6.07 3.42 -25.32
CA SER A 10 7.07 2.93 -24.36
C SER A 10 6.48 1.75 -23.57
N PRO A 11 7.18 0.61 -23.46
CA PRO A 11 6.71 -0.53 -22.68
C PRO A 11 6.36 -0.16 -21.23
N TYR A 12 7.02 0.85 -20.65
CA TYR A 12 6.77 1.30 -19.28
C TYR A 12 5.42 2.00 -19.08
N ASN A 13 4.77 2.42 -20.17
CA ASN A 13 3.45 3.06 -20.16
C ASN A 13 2.34 2.08 -20.59
N CYS A 14 2.68 0.82 -20.86
CA CYS A 14 1.71 -0.21 -21.21
C CYS A 14 1.16 -0.90 -19.95
N ASP A 15 -0.11 -1.27 -20.00
CA ASP A 15 -0.69 -2.21 -19.03
C ASP A 15 -0.28 -3.66 -19.33
N LEU A 16 -0.73 -4.61 -18.50
CA LEU A 16 -0.34 -6.01 -18.62
C LEU A 16 -0.77 -6.63 -19.95
N VAL A 17 -2.00 -6.34 -20.40
CA VAL A 17 -2.58 -6.92 -21.62
C VAL A 17 -1.87 -6.36 -22.85
N GLU A 18 -1.60 -5.06 -22.85
CA GLU A 18 -0.81 -4.39 -23.90
C GLU A 18 0.63 -4.93 -23.97
N CYS A 19 1.27 -5.15 -22.81
CA CYS A 19 2.59 -5.75 -22.75
C CYS A 19 2.62 -7.20 -23.29
N GLU A 20 1.65 -8.03 -22.91
CA GLU A 20 1.54 -9.42 -23.39
C GLU A 20 1.29 -9.45 -24.90
N PHE A 21 0.43 -8.58 -25.41
CA PHE A 21 0.14 -8.45 -26.84
C PHE A 21 1.39 -8.04 -27.64
N LEU A 22 2.14 -7.02 -27.15
CA LEU A 22 3.41 -6.61 -27.75
C LEU A 22 4.47 -7.71 -27.69
N LEU A 23 4.56 -8.43 -26.58
CA LEU A 23 5.53 -9.51 -26.41
C LEU A 23 5.29 -10.62 -27.43
N ASN A 24 4.04 -11.04 -27.59
CA ASN A 24 3.64 -12.06 -28.56
C ASN A 24 3.93 -11.62 -29.99
N HIS A 25 3.63 -10.35 -30.33
CA HIS A 25 3.95 -9.80 -31.64
C HIS A 25 5.47 -9.87 -31.92
N TYR A 26 6.30 -9.31 -31.06
CA TYR A 26 7.75 -9.29 -31.29
C TYR A 26 8.39 -10.70 -31.27
N LYS A 27 7.85 -11.65 -30.49
CA LYS A 27 8.31 -13.05 -30.51
C LYS A 27 7.91 -13.80 -31.78
N SER A 28 6.85 -13.36 -32.46
CA SER A 28 6.39 -13.95 -33.73
C SER A 28 7.19 -13.51 -34.96
N LEU A 29 8.04 -12.47 -34.83
CA LEU A 29 8.88 -11.99 -35.91
C LEU A 29 10.18 -12.81 -35.96
N ASP A 30 10.51 -13.38 -37.12
CA ASP A 30 11.70 -14.22 -37.34
C ASP A 30 13.03 -13.52 -37.01
N ASN A 31 13.06 -12.19 -36.99
CA ASN A 31 14.27 -11.40 -36.74
C ASN A 31 14.36 -10.90 -35.29
N THR A 32 14.44 -11.86 -34.35
CA THR A 32 14.49 -11.56 -32.91
C THR A 32 15.66 -10.67 -32.49
N TYR A 33 16.76 -10.63 -33.24
CA TYR A 33 17.97 -9.86 -32.88
C TYR A 33 17.68 -8.36 -32.76
N ASP A 34 17.01 -7.76 -33.75
CA ASP A 34 16.71 -6.33 -33.80
C ASP A 34 15.74 -5.89 -32.69
N PHE A 35 14.96 -6.83 -32.16
CA PHE A 35 13.95 -6.57 -31.13
C PHE A 35 14.35 -7.09 -29.75
N LYS A 36 15.54 -7.68 -29.57
CA LYS A 36 16.01 -8.23 -28.28
C LYS A 36 15.88 -7.23 -27.13
N MET A 37 16.21 -5.96 -27.38
CA MET A 37 16.11 -4.90 -26.37
C MET A 37 14.66 -4.55 -26.04
N LYS A 38 13.77 -4.51 -27.04
CA LYS A 38 12.34 -4.26 -26.84
C LYS A 38 11.68 -5.40 -26.07
N VAL A 39 11.95 -6.65 -26.46
CA VAL A 39 11.47 -7.86 -25.77
C VAL A 39 11.89 -7.83 -24.29
N ARG A 40 13.17 -7.59 -23.99
CA ARG A 40 13.67 -7.50 -22.61
C ARG A 40 12.99 -6.39 -21.81
N ALA A 41 12.73 -5.23 -22.41
CA ALA A 41 12.04 -4.13 -21.74
C ALA A 41 10.58 -4.50 -21.41
N ILE A 42 9.88 -5.14 -22.34
CA ILE A 42 8.50 -5.62 -22.14
C ILE A 42 8.46 -6.70 -21.05
N GLU A 43 9.36 -7.69 -21.09
CA GLU A 43 9.44 -8.74 -20.07
C GLU A 43 9.73 -8.18 -18.67
N ARG A 44 10.58 -7.15 -18.56
CA ARG A 44 10.81 -6.45 -17.29
C ARG A 44 9.56 -5.74 -16.78
N GLN A 45 8.82 -5.08 -17.67
CA GLN A 45 7.58 -4.41 -17.29
C GLN A 45 6.52 -5.43 -16.86
N ILE A 46 6.33 -6.52 -17.61
CA ILE A 46 5.41 -7.60 -17.22
C ILE A 46 5.79 -8.10 -15.83
N LYS A 47 7.07 -8.42 -15.59
CA LYS A 47 7.55 -8.84 -14.27
C LYS A 47 7.22 -7.82 -13.17
N LYS A 48 7.28 -6.52 -13.46
CA LYS A 48 6.92 -5.45 -12.51
C LYS A 48 5.40 -5.41 -12.27
N LEU A 49 4.59 -5.56 -13.31
CA LEU A 49 3.13 -5.53 -13.24
C LEU A 49 2.53 -6.79 -12.61
N THR A 50 3.18 -7.94 -12.77
CA THR A 50 2.75 -9.23 -12.21
C THR A 50 3.38 -9.53 -10.87
N LYS A 51 4.44 -8.82 -10.47
CA LYS A 51 4.99 -8.95 -9.12
C LYS A 51 3.90 -8.51 -8.15
N PRO A 52 3.45 -9.38 -7.22
CA PRO A 52 2.52 -8.96 -6.18
C PRO A 52 3.14 -7.75 -5.48
N LYS A 53 2.38 -6.66 -5.37
CA LYS A 53 2.80 -5.51 -4.57
C LYS A 53 3.00 -6.05 -3.16
N GLN A 54 4.27 -6.20 -2.75
CA GLN A 54 4.57 -6.44 -1.35
C GLN A 54 4.06 -5.22 -0.61
N LYS A 55 3.12 -5.44 0.32
CA LYS A 55 2.69 -4.37 1.20
C LYS A 55 3.91 -3.84 1.91
N LEU A 56 4.12 -2.54 1.83
CA LEU A 56 5.19 -1.89 2.56
C LEU A 56 4.85 -1.94 4.05
N GLN A 57 5.86 -1.99 4.93
CA GLN A 57 5.62 -2.10 6.37
C GLN A 57 4.67 -1.00 6.90
N TRP A 58 4.79 0.22 6.38
CA TRP A 58 3.91 1.32 6.77
C TRP A 58 2.44 1.09 6.40
N GLU A 59 2.14 0.32 5.34
CA GLU A 59 0.78 -0.04 4.95
C GLU A 59 0.20 -1.06 5.95
N LEU A 60 1.01 -2.04 6.37
CA LEU A 60 0.63 -3.00 7.40
C LEU A 60 0.38 -2.30 8.74
N ASP A 61 1.28 -1.40 9.15
CA ASP A 61 1.15 -0.63 10.38
C ASP A 61 -0.11 0.26 10.37
N ALA A 62 -0.46 0.83 9.22
CA ALA A 62 -1.67 1.65 9.07
C ALA A 62 -2.95 0.81 9.15
N GLU A 63 -2.97 -0.37 8.51
CA GLU A 63 -4.10 -1.31 8.59
C GLU A 63 -4.33 -1.78 10.03
N GLU A 64 -3.27 -2.14 10.75
CA GLU A 64 -3.37 -2.54 12.15
C GLU A 64 -3.86 -1.40 13.04
N TYR A 65 -3.40 -0.16 12.82
CA TYR A 65 -3.90 0.99 13.57
C TYR A 65 -5.41 1.19 13.39
N ILE A 66 -5.92 1.00 12.17
CA ILE A 66 -7.36 1.05 11.88
C ILE A 66 -8.11 -0.03 12.67
N GLU A 67 -7.59 -1.24 12.75
CA GLU A 67 -8.21 -2.33 13.50
C GLU A 67 -8.24 -2.05 15.01
N ILE A 68 -7.12 -1.60 15.58
CA ILE A 68 -7.02 -1.20 16.99
C ILE A 68 -8.02 -0.08 17.32
N THR A 69 -8.08 0.96 16.50
CA THR A 69 -8.97 2.10 16.76
C THR A 69 -10.45 1.75 16.61
N LYS A 70 -10.82 0.90 15.64
CA LYS A 70 -12.19 0.35 15.55
C LYS A 70 -12.58 -0.44 16.80
N ARG A 71 -11.64 -1.23 17.34
CA ARG A 71 -11.87 -1.93 18.61
C ARG A 71 -12.12 -0.92 19.73
N TRP A 72 -11.31 0.13 19.85
CA TRP A 72 -11.51 1.17 20.87
C TRP A 72 -12.88 1.82 20.77
N GLU A 73 -13.32 2.18 19.55
CA GLU A 73 -14.67 2.71 19.32
C GLU A 73 -15.76 1.73 19.77
N SER A 74 -15.62 0.43 19.47
CA SER A 74 -16.57 -0.60 19.90
C SER A 74 -16.66 -0.76 21.43
N LEU A 75 -15.59 -0.38 22.13
CA LEU A 75 -15.51 -0.37 23.60
C LEU A 75 -16.06 0.94 24.20
N GLY A 76 -16.58 1.84 23.38
CA GLY A 76 -17.10 3.14 23.82
C GLY A 76 -16.02 4.21 24.04
N CYS A 77 -14.81 4.00 23.51
CA CYS A 77 -13.80 5.05 23.47
C CYS A 77 -14.17 6.08 22.41
N TYR A 78 -13.71 7.32 22.60
CA TYR A 78 -13.86 8.39 21.62
C TYR A 78 -12.56 9.15 21.51
N TRP A 79 -12.41 9.91 20.42
CA TRP A 79 -11.24 10.75 20.21
C TRP A 79 -11.61 12.21 20.02
N LYS A 80 -10.63 13.07 20.26
CA LYS A 80 -10.68 14.51 19.98
C LYS A 80 -9.40 14.89 19.25
N ASP A 81 -9.53 15.60 18.15
CA ASP A 81 -8.41 16.20 17.45
C ASP A 81 -8.24 17.68 17.78
N ASN A 82 -7.03 18.13 17.51
CA ASN A 82 -6.64 19.51 17.31
C ASN A 82 -5.67 19.51 16.11
N SER A 83 -5.35 20.67 15.56
CA SER A 83 -4.46 20.84 14.41
C SER A 83 -3.10 20.14 14.54
N TYR A 84 -2.67 19.84 15.77
CA TYR A 84 -1.35 19.27 16.07
C TYR A 84 -1.38 17.84 16.61
N TYR A 85 -2.53 17.34 17.09
CA TYR A 85 -2.61 16.01 17.70
C TYR A 85 -4.04 15.46 17.73
N CYS A 86 -4.15 14.14 17.87
CA CYS A 86 -5.37 13.42 18.19
C CYS A 86 -5.20 12.70 19.55
N LYS A 87 -6.21 12.77 20.41
CA LYS A 87 -6.24 12.13 21.73
C LYS A 87 -7.43 11.20 21.84
N TRP A 88 -7.21 10.03 22.42
CA TRP A 88 -8.22 9.00 22.67
C TRP A 88 -8.54 8.91 24.16
N TYR A 89 -9.83 8.73 24.44
CA TYR A 89 -10.42 8.75 25.77
C TYR A 89 -11.31 7.54 26.01
N TYR A 90 -11.28 7.01 27.23
CA TYR A 90 -12.24 6.04 27.75
C TYR A 90 -12.75 6.52 29.11
N LYS A 91 -14.08 6.65 29.26
CA LYS A 91 -14.71 7.20 30.49
C LYS A 91 -14.06 8.53 30.93
N ASP A 92 -13.91 9.48 29.99
CA ASP A 92 -13.27 10.78 30.17
C ASP A 92 -11.78 10.78 30.55
N LYS A 93 -11.12 9.61 30.57
CA LYS A 93 -9.68 9.49 30.82
C LYS A 93 -8.92 9.34 29.51
N GLU A 94 -7.97 10.23 29.27
CA GLU A 94 -7.02 10.12 28.17
C GLU A 94 -6.14 8.88 28.38
N PHE A 95 -6.02 8.03 27.36
CA PHE A 95 -5.17 6.84 27.41
C PHE A 95 -4.21 6.73 26.22
N TYR A 96 -4.41 7.52 25.17
CA TYR A 96 -3.53 7.53 24.00
C TYR A 96 -3.55 8.88 23.29
N MET A 97 -2.42 9.25 22.68
CA MET A 97 -2.25 10.48 21.91
C MET A 97 -1.32 10.24 20.71
N TRP A 98 -1.69 10.82 19.56
CA TRP A 98 -0.92 10.86 18.32
C TRP A 98 -0.66 12.32 17.91
N TRP A 99 0.61 12.71 17.72
CA TRP A 99 1.01 13.97 17.10
C TRP A 99 0.95 13.98 15.56
N SER A 100 0.39 15.02 14.99
CA SER A 100 0.45 15.30 13.55
C SER A 100 1.90 15.32 13.06
N GLY A 101 2.15 14.72 11.89
CA GLY A 101 3.49 14.59 11.31
C GLY A 101 4.35 13.43 11.86
N SER A 102 3.88 12.69 12.86
CA SER A 102 4.57 11.46 13.31
C SER A 102 4.40 10.30 12.33
N HIS A 103 5.43 9.46 12.20
CA HIS A 103 5.37 8.26 11.36
C HIS A 103 4.41 7.22 11.94
N ILE A 104 3.65 6.55 11.07
CA ILE A 104 2.72 5.49 11.49
C ILE A 104 3.42 4.36 12.24
N SER A 105 4.65 4.02 11.85
CA SER A 105 5.46 2.98 12.49
C SER A 105 5.84 3.30 13.95
N ASP A 106 5.93 4.57 14.31
CA ASP A 106 6.14 4.98 15.71
C ASP A 106 4.81 4.98 16.49
N ASN A 107 3.74 5.42 15.83
CA ASN A 107 2.42 5.52 16.45
C ASN A 107 1.79 4.16 16.73
N ILE A 108 2.02 3.17 15.87
CA ILE A 108 1.46 1.82 16.04
C ILE A 108 2.05 1.14 17.28
N ILE A 109 3.32 1.36 17.61
CA ILE A 109 3.95 0.83 18.82
C ILE A 109 3.22 1.39 20.06
N LYS A 110 3.02 2.71 20.10
CA LYS A 110 2.29 3.36 21.20
C LYS A 110 0.81 2.95 21.25
N ALA A 111 0.18 2.72 20.10
CA ALA A 111 -1.21 2.27 20.02
C ALA A 111 -1.36 0.86 20.61
N ARG A 112 -0.44 -0.07 20.30
CA ARG A 112 -0.42 -1.42 20.91
C ARG A 112 -0.24 -1.37 22.43
N GLU A 113 0.59 -0.46 22.94
CA GLU A 113 0.76 -0.26 24.39
C GLU A 113 -0.52 0.27 25.04
N ALA A 114 -1.15 1.27 24.42
CA ALA A 114 -2.42 1.82 24.85
C ALA A 114 -3.55 0.78 24.83
N ASP A 115 -3.60 -0.07 23.81
CA ASP A 115 -4.60 -1.14 23.69
C ASP A 115 -4.50 -2.15 24.84
N LYS A 116 -3.27 -2.53 25.22
CA LYS A 116 -3.03 -3.38 26.41
C LYS A 116 -3.38 -2.69 27.73
N LEU A 117 -3.21 -1.38 27.82
CA LEU A 117 -3.65 -0.61 28.99
C LEU A 117 -5.17 -0.54 29.06
N LEU A 118 -5.83 -0.41 27.91
CA LEU A 118 -7.29 -0.36 27.82
C LEU A 118 -7.91 -1.63 28.41
N ASP A 119 -7.35 -2.81 28.13
CA ASP A 119 -7.79 -4.09 28.69
C ASP A 119 -7.84 -4.08 30.23
N LYS A 120 -6.91 -3.39 30.89
CA LYS A 120 -6.89 -3.27 32.36
C LYS A 120 -8.05 -2.46 32.92
N PHE A 121 -8.75 -1.66 32.12
CA PHE A 121 -9.94 -0.94 32.55
C PHE A 121 -11.22 -1.79 32.48
N PHE A 122 -11.15 -2.98 31.89
CA PHE A 122 -12.28 -3.92 31.75
C PHE A 122 -12.17 -5.16 32.66
N THR A 123 -11.07 -5.31 33.40
CA THR A 123 -10.88 -6.33 34.45
C THR A 123 -11.28 -5.78 35.81
#